data_AF-A0A7W5FD47-F1
#
_entry.id   AF-A0A7W5FD47-F1
#
_cell.length_a   1.000
_cell.length_b   1.000
_cell.length_c   1.000
_cell.angle_alpha   90.00
_cell.angle_beta   90.00
_cell.angle_gamma   90.00
#
_symmetry.space_group_name_H-M   'P 1'
#
loop_
_entity.id
_entity.type
_entity.pdbx_description
1 polymer ?
#
loop_
_entity_poly.entity_id
_entity_poly.type
_entity_poly.pdbx_seq_one_letter_code
_entity_poly.pdbx_strand_id
1 'polypeptide(L)'
;MSIFRVGQVAANHTPRRTRSATVDRQPGATPVINASSITDLGKACLVYIPTEIVTLYVVGTSALNTPGSPPAGGQWLLMIVFLALTPIAVWVSWLAGLRAQRKDRPRRVAEWPWVSILLATLAFAIWAFTLPGTPYETVSWYRPQVGSVVLVVGTIVIGYIGAVFESPKPPLLGEPDGQSRQAG
;
A
#
# COMPACT_ATOMS: atom_id res chain seq x y z
N MET A 1 -14.05 48.24 45.64
CA MET A 1 -13.92 49.52 44.92
C MET A 1 -14.09 49.22 43.44
N SER A 2 -15.36 49.28 42.99
CA SER A 2 -15.78 48.92 41.63
C SER A 2 -15.57 50.09 40.69
N ILE A 3 -14.98 49.85 39.52
CA ILE A 3 -15.05 50.78 38.39
C ILE A 3 -15.56 50.01 37.18
N PHE A 4 -16.78 50.39 36.80
CA PHE A 4 -17.49 50.07 35.58
C PHE A 4 -16.65 50.41 34.34
N ARG A 5 -16.65 49.53 33.33
CA ARG A 5 -16.40 49.93 31.93
C ARG A 5 -17.52 49.40 31.04
N VAL A 6 -18.35 50.34 30.60
CA VAL A 6 -19.39 50.20 29.59
C VAL A 6 -18.77 50.44 28.21
N GLY A 7 -19.14 49.59 27.25
CA GLY A 7 -19.35 49.98 25.85
C GLY A 7 -18.14 49.94 24.92
N GLN A 8 -18.17 49.04 23.94
CA GLN A 8 -18.40 49.43 22.54
C GLN A 8 -18.65 48.19 21.67
N VAL A 9 -19.87 48.13 21.10
CA VAL A 9 -20.27 47.20 20.06
C VAL A 9 -19.96 47.87 18.72
N ALA A 10 -18.98 47.34 17.98
CA ALA A 10 -18.70 47.74 16.61
C ALA A 10 -19.36 46.74 15.65
N ALA A 11 -20.41 47.20 14.97
CA ALA A 11 -21.07 46.47 13.90
C ALA A 11 -20.21 46.54 12.63
N ASN A 12 -19.58 45.43 12.25
CA ASN A 12 -18.94 45.29 10.95
C ASN A 12 -19.96 44.75 9.93
N HIS A 13 -20.46 45.65 9.09
CA HIS A 13 -21.19 45.33 7.87
C HIS A 13 -20.20 44.92 6.77
N THR A 14 -20.11 43.62 6.48
CA THR A 14 -19.36 43.13 5.32
C THR A 14 -20.28 43.13 4.09
N PRO A 15 -19.89 43.78 2.98
CA PRO A 15 -20.70 43.80 1.76
C PRO A 15 -20.76 42.43 1.09
N ARG A 16 -21.98 41.98 0.79
CA ARG A 16 -22.32 40.75 0.08
C ARG A 16 -21.83 40.84 -1.37
N ARG A 17 -20.69 40.21 -1.68
CA ARG A 17 -20.23 40.02 -3.07
C ARG A 17 -21.11 39.00 -3.79
N THR A 18 -21.99 39.48 -4.65
CA THR A 18 -22.67 38.68 -5.67
C THR A 18 -21.62 38.26 -6.71
N ARG A 19 -21.13 37.03 -6.64
CA ARG A 19 -20.22 36.46 -7.65
C ARG A 19 -21.08 35.79 -8.71
N SER A 20 -21.17 36.40 -9.89
CA SER A 20 -21.78 35.82 -11.08
C SER A 20 -21.13 34.45 -11.36
N ALA A 21 -21.95 33.40 -11.33
CA ALA A 21 -21.56 32.07 -11.77
C ALA A 21 -21.51 32.07 -13.31
N THR A 22 -20.34 32.36 -13.88
CA THR A 22 -20.05 31.96 -15.26
C THR A 22 -19.81 30.45 -15.23
N VAL A 23 -20.86 29.69 -15.50
CA VAL A 23 -20.78 28.26 -15.80
C VAL A 23 -20.18 28.14 -17.19
N ASP A 24 -18.85 28.10 -17.26
CA ASP A 24 -18.14 27.76 -18.48
C ASP A 24 -18.12 26.22 -18.60
N ARG A 25 -19.02 25.69 -19.42
CA ARG A 25 -19.01 24.27 -19.79
C ARG A 25 -17.89 24.10 -20.81
N GLN A 26 -16.74 23.60 -20.38
CA GLN A 26 -15.69 23.16 -21.30
C GLN A 26 -16.07 21.77 -21.87
N PRO A 27 -16.42 21.66 -23.17
CA PRO A 27 -16.71 20.37 -23.79
C PRO A 27 -15.39 19.79 -24.33
N GLY A 28 -14.94 18.65 -23.80
CA GLY A 28 -13.82 17.90 -24.39
C GLY A 28 -12.66 17.54 -23.46
N ALA A 29 -12.92 17.26 -22.18
CA ALA A 29 -11.90 16.64 -21.33
C ALA A 29 -11.74 15.16 -21.72
N THR A 30 -10.82 14.87 -22.64
CA THR A 30 -10.21 13.53 -22.72
C THR A 30 -9.60 13.20 -21.35
N PRO A 31 -9.86 12.02 -20.77
CA PRO A 31 -9.31 11.65 -19.47
C PRO A 31 -7.78 11.60 -19.58
N VAL A 32 -7.12 12.61 -19.00
CA VAL A 32 -5.67 12.64 -18.89
C VAL A 32 -5.30 11.65 -17.80
N ILE A 33 -4.78 10.48 -18.19
CA ILE A 33 -4.12 9.57 -17.24
C ILE A 33 -2.86 10.28 -16.76
N ASN A 34 -2.94 10.89 -15.57
CA ASN A 34 -1.81 11.61 -14.99
C ASN A 34 -0.67 10.62 -14.68
N ALA A 35 0.55 10.93 -15.14
CA ALA A 35 1.74 10.12 -14.88
C ALA A 35 2.03 9.92 -13.37
N SER A 36 1.53 10.81 -12.52
CA SER A 36 1.55 10.65 -11.07
C SER A 36 0.77 9.41 -10.62
N SER A 37 -0.38 9.09 -11.23
CA SER A 37 -1.19 7.93 -10.88
C SER A 37 -0.48 6.60 -11.18
N ILE A 38 0.30 6.51 -12.26
CA ILE A 38 1.10 5.33 -12.59
C ILE A 38 2.31 5.22 -11.64
N THR A 39 2.91 6.36 -11.29
CA THR A 39 4.03 6.41 -10.35
C THR A 39 3.58 6.04 -8.93
N ASP A 40 2.38 6.46 -8.52
CA ASP A 40 1.78 6.16 -7.22
C ASP A 40 1.30 4.71 -7.14
N LEU A 41 0.75 4.16 -8.23
CA LEU A 41 0.45 2.72 -8.33
C LEU A 41 1.74 1.88 -8.27
N GLY A 42 2.79 2.30 -8.96
CA GLY A 42 4.11 1.66 -8.92
C GLY A 42 4.73 1.70 -7.53
N LYS A 43 4.64 2.85 -6.83
CA LYS A 43 5.08 2.98 -5.43
C LYS A 43 4.24 2.12 -4.50
N ALA A 44 2.93 2.06 -4.67
CA ALA A 44 2.05 1.19 -3.88
C ALA A 44 2.40 -0.30 -4.08
N CYS A 45 2.61 -0.74 -5.33
CA CYS A 45 3.07 -2.10 -5.62
C CYS A 45 4.45 -2.41 -5.01
N LEU A 46 5.41 -1.47 -5.10
CA LEU A 46 6.74 -1.66 -4.54
C LEU A 46 6.77 -1.61 -3.00
N VAL A 47 5.85 -0.88 -2.38
CA VAL A 47 5.70 -0.83 -0.91
C VAL A 47 5.19 -2.17 -0.36
N TYR A 48 4.46 -2.95 -1.16
CA TYR A 48 3.80 -4.17 -0.71
C TYR A 48 4.44 -5.48 -1.12
N ILE A 49 5.45 -5.45 -1.99
CA ILE A 49 6.23 -6.65 -2.30
C ILE A 49 7.40 -6.66 -1.33
N PRO A 50 7.42 -7.52 -0.30
CA PRO A 50 8.61 -7.74 0.51
C PRO A 50 9.64 -8.45 -0.36
N THR A 51 10.32 -7.68 -1.22
CA THR A 51 11.29 -8.16 -2.20
C THR A 51 12.43 -8.91 -1.50
N GLU A 52 12.72 -8.55 -0.26
CA GLU A 52 13.69 -9.19 0.63
C GLU A 52 13.23 -10.60 1.04
N ILE A 53 11.95 -10.78 1.38
CA ILE A 53 11.40 -12.09 1.76
C ILE A 53 11.38 -13.01 0.54
N VAL A 54 10.94 -12.46 -0.59
CA VAL A 54 10.90 -13.15 -1.87
C VAL A 54 12.29 -13.60 -2.31
N THR A 55 13.29 -12.71 -2.27
CA THR A 55 14.67 -13.06 -2.64
C THR A 55 15.29 -14.08 -1.70
N LEU A 56 15.10 -13.93 -0.38
CA LEU A 56 15.55 -14.92 0.60
C LEU A 56 14.89 -16.29 0.39
N TYR A 57 13.62 -16.32 0.01
CA TYR A 57 12.92 -17.56 -0.33
C TYR A 57 13.51 -18.23 -1.59
N VAL A 58 13.83 -17.46 -2.64
CA VAL A 58 14.51 -18.00 -3.85
C VAL A 58 15.88 -18.57 -3.51
N VAL A 59 16.64 -17.88 -2.67
CA VAL A 59 17.95 -18.37 -2.22
C VAL A 59 17.79 -19.67 -1.44
N GLY A 60 16.81 -19.74 -0.54
CA GLY A 60 16.52 -20.95 0.23
C GLY A 60 16.07 -22.13 -0.64
N THR A 61 15.19 -21.89 -1.61
CA THR A 61 14.74 -22.93 -2.55
C THR A 61 15.88 -23.41 -3.44
N SER A 62 16.74 -22.51 -3.91
CA SER A 62 17.94 -22.86 -4.69
C SER A 62 18.91 -23.73 -3.90
N ALA A 63 19.13 -23.41 -2.61
CA ALA A 63 19.98 -24.22 -1.72
C ALA A 63 19.38 -25.61 -1.45
N LEU A 64 18.05 -25.71 -1.38
CA LEU A 64 17.35 -26.99 -1.21
C LEU A 64 17.28 -27.82 -2.50
N ASN A 65 17.42 -27.24 -3.69
CA ASN A 65 17.34 -27.97 -4.96
C ASN A 65 18.67 -28.62 -5.41
N THR A 66 19.54 -28.95 -4.46
CA THR A 66 20.85 -29.57 -4.71
C THR A 66 20.70 -31.09 -4.96
N PRO A 67 21.49 -31.71 -5.85
CA PRO A 67 21.45 -33.16 -6.06
C PRO A 67 21.70 -33.92 -4.74
N GLY A 68 20.75 -34.77 -4.33
CA GLY A 68 20.80 -35.50 -3.05
C GLY A 68 20.12 -34.80 -1.86
N SER A 69 19.45 -33.66 -2.11
CA SER A 69 18.73 -32.92 -1.08
C SER A 69 17.53 -33.66 -0.46
N PRO A 70 17.13 -33.25 0.76
CA PRO A 70 16.05 -33.89 1.52
C PRO A 70 14.70 -33.91 0.78
N PRO A 71 13.80 -34.84 1.16
CA PRO A 71 12.48 -35.00 0.55
C PRO A 71 11.67 -33.71 0.59
N ALA A 72 10.63 -33.64 -0.26
CA ALA A 72 9.68 -32.55 -0.42
C ALA A 72 9.32 -31.75 0.86
N GLY A 73 9.31 -32.39 2.03
CA GLY A 73 9.08 -31.76 3.33
C GLY A 73 9.97 -30.52 3.62
N GLY A 74 11.24 -30.49 3.18
CA GLY A 74 12.10 -29.32 3.39
C GLY A 74 11.60 -28.07 2.66
N GLN A 75 11.14 -28.24 1.43
CA GLN A 75 10.57 -27.15 0.62
C GLN A 75 9.23 -26.67 1.19
N TRP A 76 8.39 -27.59 1.67
CA TRP A 76 7.13 -27.25 2.36
C TRP A 76 7.39 -26.48 3.66
N LEU A 77 8.36 -26.90 4.46
CA LEU A 77 8.74 -26.18 5.69
C LEU A 77 9.24 -24.78 5.36
N LEU A 78 10.12 -24.63 4.37
CA LEU A 78 10.62 -23.33 3.94
C LEU A 78 9.48 -22.43 3.48
N MET A 79 8.55 -22.95 2.68
CA MET A 79 7.38 -22.19 2.23
C MET A 79 6.51 -21.73 3.40
N ILE A 80 6.20 -22.61 4.37
CA ILE A 80 5.38 -22.26 5.53
C ILE A 80 6.07 -21.19 6.40
N VAL A 81 7.39 -21.32 6.62
CA VAL A 81 8.17 -20.33 7.39
C VAL A 81 8.11 -18.96 6.72
N PHE A 82 8.34 -18.87 5.41
CA PHE A 82 8.31 -17.60 4.70
C PHE A 82 6.89 -17.04 4.54
N LEU A 83 5.89 -17.91 4.41
CA LEU A 83 4.48 -17.53 4.42
C LEU A 83 4.08 -16.89 5.76
N ALA A 84 4.58 -17.43 6.90
CA ALA A 84 4.37 -16.86 8.22
C ALA A 84 5.23 -15.62 8.49
N LEU A 85 6.41 -15.52 7.87
CA LEU A 85 7.30 -14.36 7.98
C LEU A 85 6.72 -13.12 7.29
N THR A 86 5.99 -13.31 6.19
CA THR A 86 5.35 -12.25 5.40
C THR A 86 4.42 -11.34 6.23
N PRO A 87 3.39 -11.85 6.94
CA PRO A 87 2.51 -11.01 7.77
C PRO A 87 3.28 -10.32 8.91
N ILE A 88 4.29 -10.98 9.49
CA ILE A 88 5.14 -10.39 10.53
C ILE A 88 5.90 -9.18 9.98
N ALA A 89 6.50 -9.30 8.81
CA ALA A 89 7.24 -8.21 8.19
C ALA A 89 6.35 -7.00 7.87
N VAL A 90 5.16 -7.22 7.30
CA VAL A 90 4.21 -6.13 7.04
C VAL A 90 3.79 -5.45 8.33
N TRP A 91 3.49 -6.22 9.36
CA TRP A 91 3.12 -5.68 10.67
C TRP A 91 4.25 -4.85 11.30
N VAL A 92 5.51 -5.33 11.21
CA VAL A 92 6.69 -4.61 11.70
C VAL A 92 6.93 -3.32 10.90
N SER A 93 6.83 -3.35 9.57
CA SER A 93 6.99 -2.18 8.71
C SER A 93 5.95 -1.10 9.01
N TRP A 94 4.69 -1.51 9.22
CA TRP A 94 3.65 -0.59 9.64
C TRP A 94 3.94 0.02 11.03
N LEU A 95 4.39 -0.79 11.98
CA LEU A 95 4.75 -0.31 13.32
C LEU A 95 5.95 0.67 13.27
N ALA A 96 6.92 0.42 12.40
CA ALA A 96 8.04 1.32 12.16
C ALA A 96 7.57 2.66 11.56
N GLY A 97 6.62 2.63 10.62
CA GLY A 97 5.99 3.82 10.06
C GLY A 97 5.26 4.68 11.10
N LEU A 98 4.52 4.04 12.03
CA LEU A 98 3.87 4.74 13.14
C LEU A 98 4.88 5.44 14.06
N ARG A 99 6.00 4.77 14.37
CA ARG A 99 7.08 5.36 15.17
C ARG A 99 7.72 6.56 14.47
N ALA A 100 7.99 6.45 13.17
CA ALA A 100 8.56 7.54 12.38
C ALA A 100 7.66 8.79 12.35
N GLN A 101 6.33 8.59 12.32
CA GLN A 101 5.34 9.66 12.33
C GLN A 101 5.02 10.22 13.72
N ARG A 102 5.66 9.72 14.80
CA ARG A 102 5.36 10.04 16.20
C ARG A 102 3.86 9.94 16.55
N LYS A 103 3.14 9.05 15.88
CA LYS A 103 1.73 8.78 16.19
C LYS A 103 1.64 7.85 17.38
N ASP A 104 0.57 8.03 18.17
CA ASP A 104 0.27 7.11 19.26
C ASP A 104 0.09 5.69 18.73
N ARG A 105 0.57 4.72 19.51
CA ARG A 105 0.37 3.31 19.16
C ARG A 105 -1.13 3.01 19.20
N PRO A 106 -1.67 2.33 18.17
CA PRO A 106 -3.07 1.97 18.14
C PRO A 106 -3.37 1.10 19.36
N ARG A 107 -4.34 1.55 20.16
CA ARG A 107 -4.75 0.87 21.39
C ARG A 107 -5.74 -0.26 21.10
N ARG A 108 -6.33 -0.28 19.90
CA ARG A 108 -7.35 -1.26 19.49
C ARG A 108 -6.83 -2.14 18.36
N VAL A 109 -7.09 -3.43 18.48
CA VAL A 109 -6.76 -4.44 17.47
C VAL A 109 -7.49 -4.18 16.14
N ALA A 110 -8.64 -3.50 16.17
CA ALA A 110 -9.38 -3.12 14.96
C ALA A 110 -8.67 -2.05 14.10
N GLU A 111 -7.70 -1.33 14.64
CA GLU A 111 -6.93 -0.29 13.92
C GLU A 111 -5.72 -0.88 13.18
N TRP A 112 -5.50 -2.19 13.30
CA TRP A 112 -4.37 -2.86 12.66
C TRP A 112 -4.64 -3.01 11.16
N PRO A 113 -3.57 -3.05 10.33
CA PRO A 113 -3.68 -3.09 8.88
C PRO A 113 -3.99 -4.51 8.39
N TRP A 114 -5.13 -5.07 8.80
CA TRP A 114 -5.51 -6.46 8.50
C TRP A 114 -5.56 -6.74 7.00
N VAL A 115 -6.11 -5.81 6.22
CA VAL A 115 -6.20 -5.95 4.75
C VAL A 115 -4.81 -6.05 4.13
N SER A 116 -3.90 -5.15 4.52
CA SER A 116 -2.49 -5.15 4.10
C SER A 116 -1.77 -6.46 4.41
N ILE A 117 -1.99 -6.99 5.61
CA ILE A 117 -1.40 -8.26 6.05
C ILE A 117 -1.92 -9.43 5.20
N LEU A 118 -3.24 -9.48 4.95
CA LEU A 118 -3.87 -10.51 4.14
C LEU A 118 -3.40 -10.45 2.67
N LEU A 119 -3.38 -9.25 2.09
CA LEU A 119 -2.94 -9.05 0.71
C LEU A 119 -1.48 -9.44 0.51
N ALA A 120 -0.58 -9.08 1.43
CA ALA A 120 0.81 -9.45 1.34
C ALA A 120 1.01 -10.97 1.47
N THR A 121 0.27 -11.62 2.37
CA THR A 121 0.34 -13.08 2.55
C THR A 121 -0.15 -13.80 1.30
N LEU A 122 -1.25 -13.33 0.69
CA LEU A 122 -1.74 -13.85 -0.59
C LEU A 122 -0.76 -13.60 -1.73
N ALA A 123 -0.16 -12.41 -1.80
CA ALA A 123 0.84 -12.06 -2.80
C ALA A 123 2.04 -13.02 -2.73
N PHE A 124 2.57 -13.27 -1.52
CA PHE A 124 3.65 -14.22 -1.32
C PHE A 124 3.24 -15.64 -1.75
N ALA A 125 2.05 -16.12 -1.35
CA ALA A 125 1.58 -17.46 -1.72
C ALA A 125 1.46 -17.64 -3.24
N ILE A 126 0.86 -16.66 -3.93
CA ILE A 126 0.75 -16.63 -5.38
C ILE A 126 2.14 -16.63 -6.03
N TRP A 127 3.06 -15.85 -5.47
CA TRP A 127 4.40 -15.75 -6.00
C TRP A 127 5.20 -17.05 -5.81
N ALA A 128 5.17 -17.65 -4.62
CA ALA A 128 5.78 -18.94 -4.33
C ALA A 128 5.24 -20.09 -5.20
N PHE A 129 3.97 -19.98 -5.61
CA PHE A 129 3.32 -20.91 -6.54
C PHE A 129 3.87 -20.85 -7.97
N THR A 130 4.61 -19.80 -8.33
CA THR A 130 5.13 -19.60 -9.70
C THR A 130 6.59 -19.97 -9.87
N LEU A 131 7.28 -20.23 -8.77
CA LEU A 131 8.70 -20.53 -8.81
C LEU A 131 8.97 -21.96 -9.31
N PRO A 132 10.08 -22.16 -10.06
CA PRO A 132 10.53 -23.49 -10.40
C PRO A 132 11.03 -24.24 -9.16
N GLY A 133 10.76 -25.54 -9.07
CA GLY A 133 11.12 -26.36 -7.91
C GLY A 133 10.32 -26.00 -6.67
N THR A 134 9.08 -25.54 -6.87
CA THR A 134 8.15 -25.22 -5.79
C THR A 134 7.57 -26.50 -5.17
N PRO A 135 7.26 -26.54 -3.86
CA PRO A 135 6.65 -27.71 -3.23
C PRO A 135 5.32 -28.13 -3.89
N TYR A 136 4.67 -27.25 -4.64
CA TYR A 136 3.44 -27.59 -5.38
C TYR A 136 3.66 -28.57 -6.54
N GLU A 137 4.89 -28.72 -7.05
CA GLU A 137 5.21 -29.70 -8.09
C GLU A 137 4.97 -31.14 -7.62
N THR A 138 4.97 -31.39 -6.30
CA THR A 138 4.66 -32.72 -5.76
C THR A 138 3.17 -33.06 -5.81
N VAL A 139 2.32 -32.11 -6.20
CA VAL A 139 0.87 -32.28 -6.25
C VAL A 139 0.44 -32.61 -7.68
N SER A 140 -0.30 -33.71 -7.86
CA SER A 140 -0.58 -34.30 -9.18
C SER A 140 -1.35 -33.40 -10.16
N TRP A 141 -2.09 -32.41 -9.67
CA TRP A 141 -2.83 -31.47 -10.50
C TRP A 141 -2.01 -30.23 -10.92
N TYR A 142 -0.86 -30.01 -10.29
CA TYR A 142 -0.05 -28.82 -10.54
C TYR A 142 0.62 -28.90 -11.91
N ARG A 143 0.57 -27.79 -12.64
CA ARG A 143 1.34 -27.58 -13.87
C ARG A 143 1.94 -26.18 -13.83
N PRO A 144 3.21 -25.98 -14.25
CA PRO A 144 3.84 -24.66 -14.22
C PRO A 144 3.05 -23.55 -14.93
N GLN A 145 2.32 -23.91 -15.99
CA GLN A 145 1.46 -22.98 -16.74
C GLN A 145 0.30 -22.43 -15.88
N VAL A 146 -0.25 -23.26 -14.99
CA VAL A 146 -1.29 -22.83 -14.03
C VAL A 146 -0.69 -21.81 -13.07
N GLY A 147 0.58 -21.99 -12.67
CA GLY A 147 1.36 -21.03 -11.89
C GLY A 147 1.32 -19.62 -12.48
N SER A 148 1.73 -19.49 -13.75
CA SER A 148 1.76 -18.20 -14.43
C SER A 148 0.37 -17.54 -14.54
N VAL A 149 -0.68 -18.32 -14.82
CA VAL A 149 -2.05 -17.80 -14.89
C VAL A 149 -2.51 -17.28 -13.52
N VAL A 150 -2.26 -18.05 -12.45
CA VAL A 150 -2.59 -17.65 -11.08
C VAL A 150 -1.86 -16.38 -10.66
N LEU A 151 -0.61 -16.18 -11.09
CA LEU A 151 0.13 -14.94 -10.83
C LEU A 151 -0.50 -13.71 -11.46
N VAL A 152 -0.83 -13.79 -12.75
CA VAL A 152 -1.43 -12.66 -13.48
C VAL A 152 -2.80 -12.32 -12.89
N VAL A 153 -3.66 -13.32 -12.69
CA VAL A 153 -4.99 -13.10 -12.12
C VAL A 153 -4.88 -12.59 -10.68
N GLY A 154 -4.02 -13.21 -9.88
CA GLY A 154 -3.82 -12.87 -8.47
C GLY A 154 -3.30 -11.45 -8.27
N THR A 155 -2.32 -11.02 -9.07
CA THR A 155 -1.79 -9.65 -9.01
C THR A 155 -2.84 -8.60 -9.40
N ILE A 156 -3.68 -8.87 -10.40
CA ILE A 156 -4.80 -8.00 -10.78
C ILE A 156 -5.79 -7.87 -9.62
N VAL A 157 -6.20 -9.00 -9.03
CA VAL A 157 -7.16 -9.02 -7.90
C VAL A 157 -6.60 -8.27 -6.69
N ILE A 158 -5.35 -8.52 -6.33
CA ILE A 158 -4.67 -7.83 -5.22
C ILE A 158 -4.60 -6.32 -5.49
N GLY A 159 -4.21 -5.91 -6.70
CA GLY A 159 -4.15 -4.49 -7.08
C GLY A 159 -5.50 -3.80 -6.99
N TYR A 160 -6.57 -4.47 -7.43
CA TYR A 160 -7.93 -3.94 -7.33
C TYR A 160 -8.39 -3.80 -5.87
N ILE A 161 -8.15 -4.81 -5.03
CA ILE A 161 -8.47 -4.73 -3.60
C ILE A 161 -7.68 -3.60 -2.95
N GLY A 162 -6.37 -3.51 -3.21
CA GLY A 162 -5.52 -2.43 -2.70
C GLY A 162 -6.08 -1.05 -3.03
N ALA A 163 -6.45 -0.81 -4.29
CA ALA A 163 -7.02 0.47 -4.73
C ALA A 163 -8.33 0.85 -4.01
N VAL A 164 -9.16 -0.14 -3.64
CA VAL A 164 -10.42 0.11 -2.93
C VAL A 164 -10.18 0.49 -1.46
N PHE A 165 -9.22 -0.16 -0.80
CA PHE A 165 -8.97 0.03 0.63
C PHE A 165 -7.94 1.13 0.93
N GLU A 166 -7.09 1.49 -0.03
CA GLU A 166 -6.08 2.54 0.07
C GLU A 166 -6.53 3.77 -0.70
N SER A 167 -7.53 4.47 -0.16
CA SER A 167 -7.95 5.75 -0.74
C SER A 167 -6.78 6.75 -0.72
N PRO A 168 -6.51 7.47 -1.84
CA PRO A 168 -5.50 8.51 -1.88
C PRO A 168 -5.76 9.53 -0.78
N LYS A 169 -4.75 9.81 0.04
CA LYS A 169 -4.84 10.88 1.03
C LYS A 169 -5.06 12.19 0.26
N PRO A 170 -6.18 12.92 0.48
CA PRO A 170 -6.42 14.16 -0.23
C PRO A 170 -5.22 15.10 -0.04
N PRO A 171 -4.76 15.80 -1.11
CA PRO A 171 -3.80 16.88 -0.96
C PRO A 171 -4.32 17.82 0.13
N LEU A 172 -3.50 18.08 1.14
CA LEU A 172 -3.86 19.04 2.17
C LEU A 172 -4.06 20.38 1.46
N LEU A 173 -5.31 20.82 1.34
CA LEU A 173 -5.69 22.15 0.88
C LEU A 173 -5.03 23.16 1.81
N GLY A 174 -3.80 23.56 1.52
CA GLY A 174 -3.04 24.48 2.35
C GLY A 174 -1.53 24.28 2.39
N GLU A 175 -0.91 23.39 1.61
CA GLU A 175 0.54 23.50 1.39
C GLU A 175 0.75 24.72 0.46
N PRO A 176 1.19 25.89 0.97
CA PRO A 176 1.47 27.02 0.11
C PRO A 176 2.73 26.64 -0.67
N ASP A 177 2.64 26.65 -2.00
CA ASP A 177 3.75 26.34 -2.88
C ASP A 177 5.06 26.93 -2.34
N GLY A 178 5.97 26.03 -1.95
CA GLY A 178 7.33 26.38 -1.51
C GLY A 178 8.16 27.10 -2.58
N GLN A 179 7.57 27.42 -3.73
CA GLN A 179 8.13 28.23 -4.81
C GLN A 179 8.39 29.70 -4.41
N SER A 180 7.79 30.21 -3.33
CA SER A 180 8.00 31.60 -2.91
C SER A 180 9.30 31.85 -2.11
N ARG A 181 10.07 30.82 -1.75
CA ARG A 181 11.30 30.96 -0.95
C ARG A 181 12.62 31.00 -1.75
N GLN A 182 12.57 31.03 -3.09
CA GLN A 182 13.78 31.14 -3.92
C GLN A 182 13.94 32.47 -4.67
N ALA A 183 13.18 33.50 -4.31
CA ALA A 183 13.39 34.86 -4.81
C ALA A 183 13.56 35.82 -3.61
N GLY A 184 14.80 36.09 -3.23
CA GLY A 184 15.15 37.02 -2.15
C GLY A 184 16.60 36.88 -1.72
#